data_AF-A0A2G4GN71-F1
#
_entry.id   AF-A0A2G4GN71-F1
#
_cell.length_a   1.000
_cell.length_b   1.000
_cell.length_c   1.000
_cell.angle_alpha   90.00
_cell.angle_beta   90.00
_cell.angle_gamma   90.00
#
_symmetry.space_group_name_H-M   'P 1'
#
loop_
_entity.id
_entity.type
_entity.pdbx_description
1 polymer ?
#
loop_
_entity_poly.entity_id
_entity_poly.type
_entity_poly.pdbx_seq_one_letter_code
_entity_poly.pdbx_strand_id
1 'polypeptide(L)'
;MITQNASEMAAAVAAGEITSEALTQAHLSRIAEVDEKVHAFLHVDAEGALAQARAVDAARAKGEKLSPLAGVPLALKDVMVQKGVPTTCGSKILEGWRPPYDATVVSKLKNAGVVILGKTNMDEFAMGSST
;
A
#
# COMPACT_ATOMS: atom_id res chain seq x y z
N MET A 1 -5.29 15.63 5.64
CA MET A 1 -4.45 14.78 4.76
C MET A 1 -5.08 13.41 4.53
N ILE A 2 -5.29 12.53 5.53
CA ILE A 2 -5.80 11.15 5.28
C ILE A 2 -7.23 11.05 4.70
N THR A 3 -8.00 12.15 4.69
CA THR A 3 -9.35 12.23 4.10
C THR A 3 -9.36 12.88 2.71
N GLN A 4 -8.21 13.30 2.20
CA GLN A 4 -8.07 13.85 0.85
C GLN A 4 -8.12 12.75 -0.19
N ASN A 5 -8.33 13.12 -1.45
CA ASN A 5 -8.24 12.16 -2.55
C ASN A 5 -6.76 11.93 -2.96
N ALA A 6 -6.53 10.88 -3.77
CA ALA A 6 -5.20 10.48 -4.19
C ALA A 6 -4.44 11.58 -4.96
N SER A 7 -5.13 12.36 -5.80
CA SER A 7 -4.51 13.45 -6.57
C SER A 7 -4.03 14.59 -5.67
N GLU A 8 -4.81 14.95 -4.66
CA GLU A 8 -4.45 15.98 -3.67
C GLU A 8 -3.24 15.53 -2.83
N MET A 9 -3.26 14.27 -2.38
CA MET A 9 -2.12 13.69 -1.66
C MET A 9 -0.84 13.69 -2.50
N ALA A 10 -0.92 13.27 -3.76
CA ALA A 10 0.22 13.25 -4.67
C ALA A 10 0.76 14.66 -4.92
N ALA A 11 -0.12 15.64 -5.12
CA ALA A 11 0.27 17.04 -5.30
C ALA A 11 1.00 17.60 -4.07
N ALA A 12 0.48 17.35 -2.86
CA ALA A 12 1.12 17.79 -1.63
C ALA A 12 2.50 17.14 -1.40
N VAL A 13 2.64 15.84 -1.73
CA VAL A 13 3.95 15.15 -1.69
C VAL A 13 4.89 15.75 -2.72
N ALA A 14 4.46 15.97 -3.96
CA ALA A 14 5.28 16.56 -5.00
C ALA A 14 5.72 18.00 -4.66
N ALA A 15 4.85 18.78 -4.04
CA ALA A 15 5.09 20.17 -3.66
C ALA A 15 5.98 20.33 -2.42
N GLY A 16 6.26 19.26 -1.66
CA GLY A 16 7.03 19.36 -0.43
C GLY A 16 6.21 19.68 0.82
N GLU A 17 4.89 19.85 0.70
CA GLU A 17 3.99 20.24 1.80
C GLU A 17 3.89 19.14 2.87
N ILE A 18 4.02 17.89 2.45
CA ILE A 18 4.15 16.72 3.33
C ILE A 18 5.20 15.77 2.75
N THR A 19 5.84 14.96 3.59
CA THR A 19 6.67 13.85 3.13
C THR A 19 5.79 12.62 2.88
N SER A 20 6.17 11.78 1.92
CA SER A 20 5.50 10.49 1.71
C SER A 20 5.57 9.64 2.98
N GLU A 21 6.69 9.69 3.72
CA GLU A 21 6.85 8.98 4.99
C GLU A 21 5.81 9.45 6.02
N ALA A 22 5.63 10.76 6.21
CA ALA A 22 4.65 11.28 7.16
C ALA A 22 3.20 10.96 6.74
N LEU A 23 2.91 11.03 5.44
CA LEU A 23 1.61 10.66 4.90
C LEU A 23 1.32 9.16 5.11
N THR A 24 2.31 8.31 4.86
CA THR A 24 2.22 6.86 5.06
C THR A 24 2.04 6.52 6.53
N GLN A 25 2.83 7.14 7.42
CA GLN A 25 2.69 6.97 8.87
C GLN A 25 1.30 7.37 9.36
N ALA A 26 0.72 8.45 8.84
CA ALA A 26 -0.64 8.87 9.20
C ALA A 26 -1.70 7.82 8.82
N HIS A 27 -1.54 7.15 7.66
CA HIS A 27 -2.44 6.06 7.26
C HIS A 27 -2.23 4.80 8.10
N LEU A 28 -0.97 4.43 8.39
CA LEU A 28 -0.67 3.29 9.27
C LEU A 28 -1.24 3.49 10.68
N SER A 29 -1.09 4.70 11.25
CA SER A 29 -1.69 5.04 12.53
C SER A 29 -3.21 4.95 12.51
N ARG A 30 -3.84 5.38 11.40
CA ARG A 30 -5.28 5.25 11.23
C ARG A 30 -5.72 3.78 11.17
N ILE A 31 -5.00 2.94 10.43
CA ILE A 31 -5.27 1.50 10.36
C ILE A 31 -5.23 0.90 11.77
N ALA A 32 -4.17 1.18 12.54
CA ALA A 32 -4.04 0.69 13.91
C ALA A 32 -5.19 1.12 14.84
N GLU A 33 -5.78 2.30 14.62
CA GLU A 33 -6.88 2.82 15.44
C GLU A 33 -8.23 2.15 15.15
N VAL A 34 -8.49 1.72 13.91
CA VAL A 34 -9.84 1.28 13.51
C VAL A 34 -9.96 -0.13 12.96
N ASP A 35 -8.88 -0.74 12.49
CA ASP A 35 -9.01 -2.00 11.75
C ASP A 35 -9.36 -3.19 12.65
N GLU A 36 -9.20 -3.05 13.97
CA GLU A 36 -9.76 -4.01 14.94
C GLU A 36 -11.30 -4.08 14.87
N LYS A 37 -11.96 -3.01 14.43
CA LYS A 37 -13.43 -2.96 14.31
C LYS A 37 -13.90 -3.23 12.88
N VAL A 38 -13.09 -2.89 11.89
CA VAL A 38 -13.45 -2.99 10.46
C VAL A 38 -12.98 -4.31 9.84
N HIS A 39 -11.86 -4.86 10.30
CA HIS A 39 -11.23 -6.07 9.77
C HIS A 39 -10.96 -6.01 8.25
N ALA A 40 -10.53 -4.84 7.78
CA ALA A 40 -10.25 -4.63 6.36
C ALA A 40 -8.88 -5.17 5.93
N PHE A 41 -7.89 -5.31 6.83
CA PHE A 41 -6.57 -5.84 6.49
C PHE A 41 -6.36 -7.27 6.99
N LEU A 42 -5.80 -8.12 6.12
CA LEU A 42 -5.24 -9.42 6.50
C LEU A 42 -3.75 -9.30 6.85
N HIS A 43 -3.07 -8.32 6.27
CA HIS A 43 -1.66 -8.06 6.53
C HIS A 43 -1.36 -6.58 6.35
N VAL A 44 -0.65 -5.97 7.30
CA VAL A 44 -0.13 -4.62 7.21
C VAL A 44 1.39 -4.69 7.16
N ASP A 45 1.99 -4.17 6.09
CA ASP A 45 3.45 -4.16 5.86
C ASP A 45 4.02 -2.79 6.24
N ALA A 46 3.94 -2.43 7.53
CA ALA A 46 4.30 -1.10 8.01
C ALA A 46 5.75 -0.72 7.68
N GLU A 47 6.69 -1.64 7.90
CA GLU A 47 8.11 -1.41 7.63
C GLU A 47 8.38 -1.26 6.12
N GLY A 48 7.81 -2.16 5.30
CA GLY A 48 7.94 -2.10 3.85
C GLY A 48 7.30 -0.84 3.27
N ALA A 49 6.15 -0.41 3.78
CA ALA A 49 5.48 0.82 3.37
C ALA A 49 6.32 2.06 3.69
N LEU A 50 6.84 2.17 4.91
CA LEU A 50 7.70 3.30 5.29
C LEU A 50 9.01 3.32 4.48
N ALA A 51 9.59 2.16 4.16
CA ALA A 51 10.76 2.08 3.30
C ALA A 51 10.48 2.57 1.86
N GLN A 52 9.34 2.17 1.28
CA GLN A 52 8.88 2.67 -0.02
C GLN A 52 8.68 4.20 0.01
N ALA A 53 8.03 4.72 1.05
CA ALA A 53 7.76 6.13 1.21
C ALA A 53 9.05 6.97 1.29
N ARG A 54 10.02 6.54 2.10
CA ARG A 54 11.35 7.19 2.20
C ARG A 54 12.09 7.19 0.85
N ALA A 55 11.94 6.15 0.04
CA ALA A 55 12.55 6.12 -1.29
C ALA A 55 11.94 7.19 -2.22
N VAL A 56 10.63 7.43 -2.15
CA VAL A 56 9.95 8.51 -2.88
C VAL A 56 10.45 9.88 -2.41
N ASP A 57 10.53 10.09 -1.09
CA ASP A 57 11.02 11.35 -0.53
C ASP A 57 12.48 11.64 -0.96
N ALA A 58 13.32 10.60 -1.01
CA ALA A 58 14.69 10.70 -1.50
C ALA A 58 14.76 11.05 -2.99
N ALA A 59 13.91 10.42 -3.83
CA ALA A 59 13.82 10.74 -5.26
C ALA A 59 13.36 12.20 -5.48
N ARG A 60 12.36 12.66 -4.71
CA ARG A 60 11.89 14.05 -4.72
C ARG A 60 13.02 15.02 -4.38
N ALA A 61 13.76 14.75 -3.29
CA ALA A 61 14.85 15.60 -2.83
C ALA A 61 15.99 15.75 -3.86
N LYS A 62 16.18 14.73 -4.71
CA LYS A 62 17.12 14.76 -5.84
C LYS A 62 16.61 15.50 -7.07
N GLY A 63 15.36 15.98 -7.06
CA GLY A 63 14.71 16.61 -8.21
C GLY A 63 14.34 15.62 -9.32
N GLU A 64 14.22 14.34 -9.01
CA GLU A 64 13.77 13.34 -9.99
C GLU A 64 12.31 13.60 -10.38
N LYS A 65 11.98 13.33 -11.65
CA LYS A 65 10.60 13.45 -12.12
C LYS A 65 9.75 12.32 -11.52
N LEU A 66 8.91 12.67 -10.57
CA LEU A 66 7.98 11.75 -9.93
C LEU A 66 6.79 11.40 -10.84
N SER A 67 6.21 10.23 -10.63
CA SER A 67 4.94 9.87 -11.25
C SER A 67 3.78 10.69 -10.64
N PRO A 68 2.63 10.81 -11.32
CA PRO A 68 1.45 11.50 -10.79
C PRO A 68 0.85 10.89 -9.51
N LEU A 69 1.30 9.71 -9.08
CA LEU A 69 0.84 9.02 -7.87
C LEU A 69 1.99 8.64 -6.93
N ALA A 70 3.21 9.16 -7.15
CA ALA A 70 4.35 8.84 -6.31
C ALA A 70 4.08 9.27 -4.86
N GLY A 71 4.36 8.36 -3.93
CA GLY A 71 4.24 8.58 -2.48
C GLY A 71 2.82 8.45 -1.93
N VAL A 72 1.83 8.18 -2.78
CA VAL A 72 0.43 7.95 -2.36
C VAL A 72 0.30 6.56 -1.74
N PRO A 73 -0.26 6.44 -0.52
CA PRO A 73 -0.54 5.15 0.10
C PRO A 73 -1.69 4.39 -0.59
N LEU A 74 -1.53 3.07 -0.75
CA LEU A 74 -2.52 2.19 -1.36
C LEU A 74 -2.50 0.81 -0.67
N ALA A 75 -3.66 0.19 -0.50
CA ALA A 75 -3.78 -1.20 -0.05
C ALA A 75 -4.15 -2.12 -1.22
N LEU A 76 -3.61 -3.34 -1.22
CA LEU A 76 -3.87 -4.33 -2.28
C LEU A 76 -4.89 -5.36 -1.81
N LYS A 77 -5.90 -5.69 -2.62
CA LYS A 77 -6.72 -6.88 -2.37
C LYS A 77 -5.84 -8.13 -2.26
N ASP A 78 -6.10 -9.02 -1.32
CA ASP A 78 -5.18 -10.12 -1.03
C ASP A 78 -4.95 -11.12 -2.17
N VAL A 79 -5.80 -11.11 -3.21
CA VAL A 79 -5.57 -11.83 -4.48
C VAL A 79 -4.38 -11.31 -5.29
N MET A 80 -3.93 -10.08 -5.02
CA MET A 80 -2.83 -9.46 -5.75
C MET A 80 -1.49 -9.91 -5.16
N VAL A 81 -0.76 -10.68 -5.97
CA VAL A 81 0.55 -11.21 -5.62
C VAL A 81 1.60 -10.11 -5.54
N GLN A 82 2.28 -10.04 -4.40
CA GLN A 82 3.45 -9.19 -4.14
C GLN A 82 4.61 -10.05 -3.66
N LYS A 83 5.78 -9.91 -4.29
CA LYS A 83 6.98 -10.68 -4.00
C LYS A 83 7.37 -10.55 -2.52
N GLY A 84 7.49 -11.67 -1.84
CA GLY A 84 7.92 -11.77 -0.45
C GLY A 84 6.86 -11.38 0.60
N VAL A 85 5.72 -10.81 0.20
CA VAL A 85 4.63 -10.39 1.09
C VAL A 85 3.55 -11.48 1.10
N PRO A 86 2.97 -11.84 2.26
CA PRO A 86 1.93 -12.87 2.33
C PRO A 86 0.79 -12.61 1.33
N THR A 87 0.33 -13.68 0.69
CA THR A 87 -0.82 -13.64 -0.22
C THR A 87 -1.63 -14.91 0.02
N THR A 88 -2.81 -14.79 0.63
CA THR A 88 -3.62 -15.94 1.08
C THR A 88 -4.89 -16.13 0.26
N CYS A 89 -5.29 -15.12 -0.51
CA CYS A 89 -6.60 -15.06 -1.17
C CYS A 89 -7.78 -15.25 -0.19
N GLY A 90 -7.62 -14.86 1.07
CA GLY A 90 -8.60 -15.11 2.13
C GLY A 90 -8.75 -16.60 2.50
N SER A 91 -7.81 -17.47 2.10
CA SER A 91 -7.89 -18.92 2.30
C SER A 91 -6.79 -19.46 3.20
N LYS A 92 -7.13 -20.44 4.04
CA LYS A 92 -6.15 -21.21 4.81
C LYS A 92 -5.22 -22.06 3.95
N ILE A 93 -5.65 -22.44 2.73
CA ILE A 93 -4.84 -23.25 1.82
C ILE A 93 -3.53 -22.54 1.44
N LEU A 94 -3.55 -21.21 1.37
CA LEU A 94 -2.38 -20.38 1.04
C LEU A 94 -1.80 -19.68 2.28
N GLU A 95 -2.18 -20.10 3.49
CA GLU A 95 -1.58 -19.57 4.72
C GLU A 95 -0.06 -19.80 4.70
N GLY A 96 0.70 -18.73 4.97
CA GLY A 96 2.16 -18.77 4.93
C GLY A 96 2.78 -18.69 3.52
N TRP A 97 1.99 -18.72 2.43
CA TRP A 97 2.54 -18.57 1.09
C TRP A 97 3.07 -17.15 0.87
N ARG A 98 4.33 -17.06 0.45
CA ARG A 98 5.01 -15.83 0.05
C ARG A 98 5.40 -15.94 -1.42
N PRO A 99 4.78 -15.17 -2.31
CA PRO A 99 5.06 -15.29 -3.74
C PRO A 99 6.51 -14.93 -4.08
N PRO A 100 7.14 -15.63 -5.05
CA PRO A 100 8.49 -15.29 -5.51
C PRO A 100 8.52 -14.19 -6.59
N TYR A 101 7.37 -13.66 -6.99
CA TYR A 101 7.20 -12.65 -8.04
C TYR A 101 6.12 -11.62 -7.67
N ASP A 102 6.09 -10.50 -8.41
CA ASP A 102 5.01 -9.51 -8.35
C ASP A 102 4.01 -9.75 -9.50
N ALA A 103 2.72 -9.54 -9.26
CA ALA A 103 1.74 -9.41 -10.34
C ALA A 103 2.06 -8.16 -11.18
N THR A 104 1.72 -8.16 -12.47
CA THR A 104 2.01 -7.04 -13.39
C THR A 104 1.55 -5.69 -12.86
N VAL A 105 0.35 -5.62 -12.26
CA VAL A 105 -0.18 -4.39 -11.67
C VAL A 105 0.64 -3.91 -10.48
N VAL A 106 1.11 -4.83 -9.62
CA VAL A 106 1.95 -4.51 -8.46
C VAL A 106 3.29 -3.96 -8.92
N SER A 107 3.92 -4.55 -9.93
CA SER A 107 5.16 -4.03 -10.52
C SER A 107 4.96 -2.62 -11.08
N LYS A 108 3.84 -2.35 -11.77
CA LYS A 108 3.52 -1.02 -12.30
C LYS A 108 3.33 0.01 -11.18
N LEU A 109 2.63 -0.34 -10.11
CA LEU A 109 2.41 0.53 -8.94
C LEU A 109 3.72 0.86 -8.24
N LYS A 110 4.56 -0.16 -7.96
CA LYS A 110 5.88 0.04 -7.36
C LYS A 110 6.78 0.93 -8.21
N ASN A 111 6.82 0.70 -9.53
CA ASN A 111 7.60 1.52 -10.46
C ASN A 111 7.09 2.97 -10.55
N ALA A 112 5.79 3.20 -10.29
CA ALA A 112 5.22 4.53 -10.19
C ALA A 112 5.49 5.20 -8.83
N GLY A 113 6.16 4.53 -7.89
CA GLY A 113 6.43 5.03 -6.54
C GLY A 113 5.19 5.06 -5.64
N VAL A 114 4.14 4.28 -5.96
CA VAL A 114 3.00 4.12 -5.06
C VAL A 114 3.44 3.32 -3.84
N VAL A 115 3.01 3.74 -2.65
CA VAL A 115 3.37 3.09 -1.38
C VAL A 115 2.33 2.04 -1.03
N ILE A 116 2.71 0.77 -1.05
CA ILE A 116 1.80 -0.33 -0.72
C ILE A 116 1.80 -0.56 0.79
N LEU A 117 0.65 -0.36 1.43
CA LEU A 117 0.43 -0.47 2.88
C LEU A 117 0.30 -1.92 3.37
N GLY A 118 -0.22 -2.81 2.53
CA GLY A 118 -0.57 -4.17 2.94
C GLY A 118 -1.62 -4.83 2.06
N LYS A 119 -2.21 -5.91 2.60
CA LYS A 119 -3.17 -6.79 1.94
C LYS A 119 -4.54 -6.69 2.61
N THR A 120 -5.59 -6.40 1.85
CA THR A 120 -6.95 -6.29 2.35
C THR A 120 -7.70 -7.62 2.31
N ASN A 121 -8.66 -7.77 3.22
CA ASN A 121 -9.57 -8.89 3.31
C ASN A 121 -10.44 -9.04 2.06
N MET A 122 -10.96 -10.25 1.86
CA MET A 122 -11.80 -10.63 0.74
C MET A 122 -12.47 -11.99 1.01
N ASP A 123 -13.59 -12.25 0.34
CA ASP A 123 -14.16 -13.59 0.24
C ASP A 123 -13.13 -14.57 -0.33
N GLU A 124 -13.11 -15.78 0.23
CA GLU A 124 -12.15 -16.83 -0.12
C GLU A 124 -12.11 -17.05 -1.64
N PHE A 125 -10.91 -16.96 -2.23
CA PHE A 125 -10.68 -17.06 -3.68
C PHE A 125 -11.56 -16.15 -4.55
N ALA A 126 -12.02 -15.02 -3.98
CA ALA A 126 -12.94 -14.07 -4.61
C ALA A 126 -14.33 -14.66 -4.92
N MET A 127 -14.74 -15.72 -4.21
CA MET A 127 -16.03 -16.38 -4.37
C MET A 127 -16.99 -15.97 -3.25
N GLY A 128 -17.62 -14.81 -3.41
CA GLY A 128 -18.58 -14.28 -2.45
C GLY A 128 -18.85 -12.79 -2.69
N SER A 129 -19.80 -12.23 -1.93
CA SER A 129 -20.24 -10.84 -2.10
C SER A 129 -20.67 -10.20 -0.78
N SER A 130 -20.08 -10.60 0.34
CA SER A 130 -20.52 -10.20 1.69
C SER A 130 -19.40 -9.86 2.67
N THR A 131 -18.12 -9.99 2.27
CA THR A 131 -17.00 -9.59 3.12
C THR A 131 -16.98 -8.08 3.38
#